data_AF-A0A355BAY0-F1
#
_entry.id   AF-A0A355BAY0-F1
#
_cell.length_a   1.000
_cell.length_b   1.000
_cell.length_c   1.000
_cell.angle_alpha   90.00
_cell.angle_beta   90.00
_cell.angle_gamma   90.00
#
_symmetry.space_group_name_H-M   'P 1'
#
loop_
_entity.id
_entity.type
_entity.pdbx_description
1 polymer ?
#
loop_
_entity_poly.entity_id
_entity_poly.type
_entity_poly.pdbx_seq_one_letter_code
_entity_poly.pdbx_strand_id
1 'polypeptide(L)' 'MKLKMSLNQKKKQPNNWLVFLQIPFQMGIVIFLGVQLGIYLDSHFKSNPLFTIVLSLISLFISFYIIYKNLKNTQDND' A
#
# COMPACT_ATOMS: atom_id res chain seq x y z
N MET A 1 35.99 28.03 -22.16
CA MET A 1 35.12 28.47 -21.05
C MET A 1 33.67 28.38 -21.52
N LYS A 2 32.75 27.96 -20.63
CA LYS A 2 31.29 27.77 -20.79
C LYS A 2 30.87 26.42 -21.40
N LEU A 3 29.91 25.67 -20.86
CA LEU A 3 29.07 25.81 -19.67
C LEU A 3 28.50 24.40 -19.41
N LYS A 4 28.95 23.70 -18.35
CA LYS A 4 28.32 22.45 -17.91
C LYS A 4 27.02 22.85 -17.21
N MET A 5 25.93 22.91 -17.97
CA MET A 5 24.59 23.14 -17.43
C MET A 5 24.19 21.88 -16.67
N SER A 6 24.63 21.80 -15.40
CA SER A 6 24.09 20.83 -14.46
C SER A 6 22.66 21.24 -14.21
N LEU A 7 21.73 20.54 -14.88
CA LEU A 7 20.34 20.49 -14.47
C LEU A 7 20.32 19.83 -13.09
N ASN A 8 20.57 20.64 -12.06
CA ASN A 8 20.30 20.31 -10.68
C ASN A 8 18.78 20.28 -10.57
N GLN A 9 18.20 19.17 -11.04
CA GLN A 9 16.87 18.73 -10.70
C GLN A 9 16.92 18.51 -9.18
N LYS A 10 16.80 19.60 -8.41
CA LYS A 10 16.31 19.53 -7.04
C LYS A 10 14.94 18.89 -7.21
N LYS A 11 14.89 17.54 -7.15
CA LYS A 11 13.67 16.80 -6.92
C LYS A 11 13.06 17.52 -5.73
N LYS A 12 12.01 18.30 -5.97
CA LYS A 12 11.23 18.92 -4.92
C LYS A 12 10.83 17.74 -4.07
N GLN A 13 11.50 17.61 -2.94
CA GLN A 13 11.25 16.53 -2.00
C GLN A 13 9.77 16.72 -1.68
N PRO A 14 8.91 15.75 -2.04
CA PRO A 14 7.49 15.90 -1.75
C PRO A 14 7.41 16.19 -0.25
N ASN A 15 6.80 17.33 0.13
CA ASN A 15 6.63 17.71 1.53
C ASN A 15 6.30 16.45 2.32
N ASN A 16 7.02 16.17 3.42
CA ASN A 16 6.93 14.89 4.13
C ASN A 16 5.47 14.48 4.43
N TRP A 17 4.57 15.45 4.57
CA TRP A 17 3.12 15.26 4.69
C TRP A 17 2.44 14.52 3.52
N LEU A 18 2.85 14.78 2.28
CA LEU A 18 2.39 14.04 1.09
C LEU A 18 2.89 12.60 1.08
N VAL A 19 4.11 12.37 1.56
CA VAL A 19 4.70 11.02 1.66
C VAL A 19 3.94 10.18 2.69
N PHE A 20 3.55 10.78 3.83
CA PHE A 20 2.70 10.13 4.83
C PHE A 20 1.34 9.68 4.29
N LEU A 21 0.77 10.38 3.30
CA LEU A 21 -0.48 9.99 2.66
C LEU A 21 -0.29 8.95 1.54
N GLN A 22 0.85 8.95 0.86
CA GLN A 22 1.15 8.00 -0.22
C GLN A 22 1.33 6.56 0.27
N ILE A 23 1.91 6.35 1.45
CA ILE A 23 2.10 5.02 2.03
C ILE A 23 0.75 4.29 2.22
N PRO A 24 -0.25 4.84 2.95
CA PRO A 24 -1.54 4.20 3.09
C PRO A 24 -2.32 4.18 1.77
N PHE A 25 -2.13 5.14 0.86
CA PHE A 25 -2.78 5.11 -0.46
C PHE A 25 -2.32 3.89 -1.29
N GLN A 26 -1.01 3.63 -1.33
CA GLN A 26 -0.45 2.48 -2.03
C GLN A 26 -0.88 1.15 -1.40
N MET A 27 -0.97 1.12 -0.06
CA MET A 27 -1.45 -0.05 0.67
C MET A 27 -2.96 -0.26 0.54
N GLY A 28 -3.74 0.81 0.42
CA GLY A 28 -5.18 0.76 0.19
C GLY A 28 -5.52 0.00 -1.09
N ILE A 29 -4.70 0.13 -2.13
CA ILE A 29 -4.83 -0.64 -3.36
C ILE A 29 -4.67 -2.14 -3.09
N VAL A 30 -3.71 -2.55 -2.25
CA VAL A 30 -3.49 -3.95 -1.88
C VAL A 30 -4.68 -4.52 -1.09
N ILE A 31 -5.23 -3.75 -0.14
CA ILE A 31 -6.44 -4.14 0.61
C ILE A 31 -7.63 -4.30 -0.35
N PHE A 32 -7.83 -3.30 -1.21
CA PHE A 32 -8.96 -3.28 -2.14
C PHE A 32 -8.91 -4.50 -3.07
N LEU A 33 -7.74 -4.83 -3.60
CA LEU A 33 -7.54 -6.03 -4.42
C LEU A 33 -7.86 -7.32 -3.65
N GLY A 34 -7.40 -7.44 -2.40
CA GLY A 34 -7.67 -8.63 -1.60
C GLY A 34 -9.15 -8.81 -1.24
N VAL A 35 -9.86 -7.73 -0.93
CA VAL A 35 -11.32 -7.76 -0.70
C VAL A 35 -12.08 -8.09 -1.98
N GLN A 36 -11.70 -7.47 -3.11
CA GLN A 36 -12.34 -7.72 -4.40
C GLN A 36 -12.14 -9.17 -4.86
N LEU A 37 -10.95 -9.74 -4.63
CA LEU A 37 -10.68 -11.16 -4.84
C LEU A 37 -11.57 -12.05 -3.98
N GLY A 38 -11.84 -11.66 -2.73
CA GLY A 38 -12.68 -12.42 -1.80
C GLY A 38 -14.10 -12.52 -2.29
N ILE A 39 -14.66 -11.39 -2.72
CA ILE A 39 -16.01 -11.30 -3.30
C ILE A 39 -16.09 -12.11 -4.60
N TYR A 40 -15.05 -12.04 -5.45
CA TYR A 40 -15.00 -12.81 -6.69
C TYR A 40 -14.99 -14.33 -6.42
N LEU A 41 -14.22 -14.77 -5.43
CA LEU A 41 -14.13 -16.18 -5.05
C LEU A 41 -15.45 -16.69 -4.46
N ASP A 42 -16.11 -15.87 -3.63
CA ASP A 42 -17.42 -16.17 -3.03
C ASP A 42 -18.52 -16.34 -4.09
N SER A 43 -18.53 -15.46 -5.10
CA SER A 43 -19.45 -15.55 -6.23
C SER A 43 -19.19 -16.78 -7.11
N HIS A 44 -17.95 -17.26 -7.20
CA HIS A 44 -17.60 -18.42 -8.02
C HIS A 44 -17.90 -19.75 -7.31
N PHE A 45 -17.71 -19.80 -5.99
CA PHE A 45 -17.89 -21.02 -5.20
C PHE A 45 -19.34 -21.30 -4.80
N LYS A 46 -20.27 -20.33 -4.97
CA LYS A 46 -21.71 -20.48 -4.64
C LYS A 46 -21.97 -21.07 -3.24
N SER A 47 -20.96 -20.96 -2.39
CA SER A 47 -20.93 -21.43 -1.03
C SER A 47 -21.19 -20.22 -0.14
N ASN A 48 -21.76 -20.43 1.03
CA ASN A 48 -21.99 -19.39 2.02
C ASN A 48 -20.81 -18.41 2.13
N PRO A 49 -21.04 -17.14 2.54
CA PRO A 49 -20.06 -16.04 2.54
C PRO A 49 -18.79 -16.23 3.39
N LEU A 50 -18.49 -17.47 3.78
CA LEU A 50 -17.31 -17.94 4.46
C LEU A 50 -16.03 -17.59 3.69
N PHE A 51 -16.00 -17.67 2.36
CA PHE A 51 -14.81 -17.31 1.59
C PHE A 51 -14.57 -15.80 1.62
N THR A 52 -15.62 -14.98 1.45
CA THR A 52 -15.50 -13.52 1.64
C THR A 52 -15.03 -13.18 3.05
N ILE A 53 -15.60 -13.81 4.09
CA ILE A 53 -15.27 -13.53 5.49
C ILE A 53 -13.82 -13.90 5.80
N VAL A 54 -13.38 -15.12 5.44
CA VAL A 54 -12.02 -15.58 5.70
C VAL A 54 -11.01 -14.78 4.89
N LEU A 55 -11.28 -14.51 3.60
CA LEU A 55 -10.35 -13.75 2.77
C LEU A 55 -10.28 -12.28 3.18
N SER A 56 -11.40 -11.65 3.56
CA SER A 56 -11.42 -10.29 4.12
C SER A 56 -10.62 -10.21 5.42
N LEU A 57 -10.79 -11.20 6.31
CA LEU A 57 -10.05 -11.26 7.58
C LEU A 57 -8.55 -11.44 7.37
N ILE A 58 -8.16 -12.30 6.43
CA ILE A 58 -6.76 -12.50 6.01
C ILE A 58 -6.19 -11.22 5.38
N SER A 59 -6.94 -10.59 4.48
CA SER A 59 -6.52 -9.37 3.79
C SER A 59 -6.34 -8.19 4.76
N LEU A 60 -7.23 -8.08 5.76
CA LEU A 60 -7.13 -7.13 6.85
C LEU A 60 -5.85 -7.37 7.68
N PHE A 61 -5.57 -8.62 8.05
CA PHE A 61 -4.36 -8.99 8.79
C PHE A 61 -3.07 -8.68 8.01
N ILE A 62 -3.04 -9.04 6.72
CA ILE A 62 -1.91 -8.79 5.83
C ILE A 62 -1.65 -7.30 5.72
N SER A 63 -2.71 -6.50 5.57
CA SER A 63 -2.53 -5.06 5.45
C SER A 63 -2.00 -4.44 6.73
N PHE A 64 -2.50 -4.84 7.90
CA PHE A 64 -1.93 -4.39 9.16
C PHE A 64 -0.45 -4.79 9.32
N TYR A 65 -0.08 -6.01 8.92
CA TYR A 65 1.32 -6.46 8.95
C TYR A 65 2.22 -5.60 8.04
N ILE A 66 1.76 -5.30 6.83
CA ILE A 66 2.51 -4.46 5.89
C ILE A 66 2.63 -3.02 6.44
N ILE A 67 1.58 -2.46 7.08
CA ILE A 67 1.62 -1.12 7.69
C ILE A 67 2.64 -1.11 8.83
N TYR A 68 2.55 -2.09 9.73
CA TYR A 68 3.46 -2.24 10.84
C TYR A 68 4.92 -2.32 10.38
N LYS A 69 5.19 -3.13 9.35
CA LYS A 69 6.53 -3.27 8.76
C LYS A 69 6.99 -1.97 8.08
N ASN A 70 6.12 -1.30 7.33
CA ASN A 70 6.44 -0.02 6.68
C ASN A 70 6.77 1.06 7.71
N LEU A 71 5.97 1.17 8.78
CA LEU A 71 6.21 2.11 9.87
C LEU A 71 7.53 1.83 10.60
N LYS A 72 7.82 0.55 10.90
CA LYS A 72 9.10 0.16 11.52
C LYS A 72 10.29 0.49 10.63
N ASN A 73 10.21 0.19 9.34
CA ASN A 73 11.28 0.49 8.40
C ASN A 73 11.48 2.01 8.23
N THR A 74 10.42 2.81 8.24
CA THR A 74 10.54 4.27 8.18
C THR A 74 11.20 4.85 9.43
N GLN A 75 10.99 4.24 10.61
CA GLN A 75 11.64 4.64 11.88
C GLN A 75 13.11 4.22 11.99
N ASP A 76 13.54 3.15 11.33
CA ASP A 76 14.92 2.61 11.41
C ASP A 76 15.90 3.33 10.45
N ASN A 77 15.39 4.22 9.58
CA ASN A 77 16.20 5.02 8.65
C ASN A 77 16.48 6.45 9.15
N ASP A 78 16.08 6.76 10.39
CA ASP A 78 16.45 7.98 11.15
C ASP A 78 17.42 7.60 12.30
#